data_AF-A0A7K8Y9M2-F1
#
_entry.id   AF-A0A7K8Y9M2-F1
#
_cell.length_a   1.000
_cell.length_b   1.000
_cell.length_c   1.000
_cell.angle_alpha   90.00
_cell.angle_beta   90.00
_cell.angle_gamma   90.00
#
_symmetry.space_group_name_H-M   'P 1'
#
loop_
_entity.id
_entity.type
_entity.pdbx_description
1 polymer ?
#
loop_
_entity_poly.entity_id
_entity_poly.type
_entity_poly.pdbx_seq_one_letter_code
_entity_poly.pdbx_strand_id
1 'polypeptide(L)'
;VPGSRDRRRALALALPLAPEAIVSLPVEDLKAILARARASGAQLALCRDIRRRGRNKVAAQRCRRRWLEAIAGLRAELSRLGRERERLLRARGHAQRALGTLRGQLERVTREVMGALSNGDTNGVTPAGTAALGDGEGTPRGT
;
A
#
# COMPACT_ATOMS: atom_id res chain seq x y z
N VAL A 1 40.08 13.73 -12.24
CA VAL A 1 39.42 14.14 -10.98
C VAL A 1 38.91 15.57 -11.09
N PRO A 2 37.60 15.86 -10.95
CA PRO A 2 37.01 17.20 -11.13
C PRO A 2 37.53 18.26 -10.15
N GLY A 3 38.04 17.86 -8.99
CA GLY A 3 38.74 18.74 -8.05
C GLY A 3 40.06 19.30 -8.59
N SER A 4 40.68 18.68 -9.60
CA SER A 4 41.99 19.14 -10.10
C SER A 4 41.91 20.39 -10.96
N ARG A 5 40.78 20.65 -11.65
CA ARG A 5 40.64 21.85 -12.49
C ARG A 5 40.38 23.10 -11.64
N ASP A 6 39.40 23.03 -10.74
CA ASP A 6 39.09 24.16 -9.86
C ASP A 6 40.22 24.43 -8.88
N ARG A 7 40.92 23.40 -8.41
CA ARG A 7 42.11 23.55 -7.55
C ARG A 7 43.29 24.17 -8.30
N ARG A 8 43.56 23.77 -9.54
CA ARG A 8 44.58 24.44 -10.38
C ARG A 8 44.25 25.90 -10.64
N ARG A 9 42.99 26.21 -10.98
CA ARG A 9 42.54 27.59 -11.19
C ARG A 9 42.59 28.43 -9.91
N ALA A 10 42.22 27.84 -8.78
CA ALA A 10 42.30 28.48 -7.47
C ALA A 10 43.75 28.81 -7.09
N LEU A 11 44.68 27.89 -7.32
CA LEU A 11 46.12 28.12 -7.11
C LEU A 11 46.66 29.22 -8.05
N ALA A 12 46.30 29.18 -9.34
CA ALA A 12 46.75 30.17 -10.32
C ALA A 12 46.29 31.60 -10.01
N LEU A 13 45.10 31.77 -9.40
CA LEU A 13 44.61 33.06 -8.92
C LEU A 13 44.90 33.31 -7.43
N ALA A 14 45.75 32.50 -6.79
CA ALA A 14 46.09 32.60 -5.37
C ALA A 14 44.85 32.80 -4.47
N LEU A 15 43.80 31.99 -4.68
CA LEU A 15 42.59 32.09 -3.88
C LEU A 15 42.90 31.81 -2.40
N PRO A 16 42.33 32.59 -1.47
CA PRO A 16 42.58 32.44 -0.03
C PRO A 16 41.91 31.19 0.58
N LEU A 17 41.21 30.39 -0.23
CA LEU A 17 40.40 29.26 0.19
C LEU A 17 40.49 28.13 -0.84
N ALA A 18 40.40 26.89 -0.34
CA ALA A 18 40.28 25.72 -1.19
C ALA A 18 38.90 25.65 -1.88
N PRO A 19 38.80 25.09 -3.10
CA PRO A 19 37.53 24.91 -3.81
C PRO A 19 36.45 24.20 -2.99
N GLU A 20 36.83 23.23 -2.17
CA GLU A 20 35.93 22.48 -1.30
C GLU A 20 35.28 23.40 -0.25
N ALA A 21 36.06 24.27 0.37
CA ALA A 21 35.59 25.26 1.34
C ALA A 21 34.65 26.29 0.68
N ILE A 22 34.97 26.72 -0.55
CA ILE A 22 34.13 27.65 -1.33
C ILE A 22 32.72 27.08 -1.56
N VAL A 23 32.57 25.77 -1.67
CA VAL A 23 31.28 25.09 -1.88
C VAL A 23 30.51 24.89 -0.57
N SER A 24 31.19 24.59 0.53
CA SER A 24 30.57 24.20 1.81
C SER A 24 30.25 25.38 2.74
N LEU A 25 31.07 26.43 2.76
CA LEU A 25 30.93 27.57 3.69
C LEU A 25 29.58 28.29 3.51
N PRO A 26 29.00 28.86 4.58
CA PRO A 26 27.95 29.86 4.48
C PRO A 26 28.35 31.04 3.59
N VAL A 27 27.36 31.76 3.03
CA VAL A 27 27.65 32.87 2.12
C VAL A 27 28.35 34.02 2.86
N GLU A 28 28.00 34.21 4.12
CA GLU A 28 28.41 35.29 5.01
C GLU A 28 29.88 35.12 5.40
N ASP A 29 30.25 33.91 5.83
CA ASP A 29 31.64 33.56 6.12
C ASP A 29 32.53 33.66 4.88
N LEU A 30 32.04 33.17 3.73
CA LEU A 30 32.76 33.26 2.47
C LEU A 30 32.99 34.73 2.08
N LYS A 31 31.97 35.59 2.21
CA LYS A 31 32.09 37.04 1.97
C LYS A 31 33.10 37.68 2.92
N ALA A 32 33.04 37.36 4.20
CA ALA A 32 33.95 37.91 5.21
C ALA A 32 35.41 37.54 4.92
N ILE A 33 35.69 36.29 4.55
CA ILE A 33 37.05 35.84 4.21
C ILE A 33 37.55 36.52 2.93
N LEU A 34 36.72 36.60 1.89
CA LEU A 34 37.08 37.26 0.63
C LEU A 34 37.31 38.77 0.80
N ALA A 35 36.54 39.42 1.69
CA ALA A 35 36.74 40.82 2.04
C ALA A 35 38.06 41.05 2.80
N ARG A 36 38.36 40.22 3.81
CA ARG A 36 39.62 40.30 4.57
C ARG A 36 40.84 40.06 3.69
N ALA A 37 40.73 39.17 2.71
CA ALA A 37 41.80 38.87 1.74
C ALA A 37 41.91 39.92 0.61
N ARG A 38 41.05 40.96 0.58
CA ARG A 38 40.98 41.97 -0.49
C ARG A 38 40.91 41.32 -1.89
N ALA A 39 40.04 40.33 -2.04
CA ALA A 39 39.96 39.54 -3.26
C ALA A 39 39.62 40.40 -4.50
N SER A 40 40.34 40.17 -5.60
CA SER A 40 40.13 40.86 -6.88
C SER A 40 38.84 40.43 -7.58
N GLY A 41 38.37 41.22 -8.54
CA GLY A 41 37.17 40.88 -9.33
C GLY A 41 37.27 39.51 -10.02
N ALA A 42 38.46 39.14 -10.51
CA ALA A 42 38.71 37.83 -11.11
C ALA A 42 38.61 36.68 -10.08
N GLN A 43 39.14 36.88 -8.87
CA GLN A 43 39.02 35.91 -7.77
C GLN A 43 37.56 35.74 -7.33
N LEU A 44 36.82 36.84 -7.18
CA LEU A 44 35.40 36.82 -6.83
C LEU A 44 34.57 36.08 -7.88
N ALA A 45 34.82 36.33 -9.17
CA ALA A 45 34.14 35.65 -10.27
C ALA A 45 34.44 34.14 -10.26
N LEU A 46 35.70 33.75 -10.06
CA LEU A 46 36.10 32.34 -9.97
C LEU A 46 35.43 31.65 -8.77
N CYS A 47 35.42 32.28 -7.59
CA CYS A 47 34.76 31.74 -6.39
C CYS A 47 33.26 31.49 -6.64
N ARG A 48 32.55 32.43 -7.25
CA ARG A 48 31.13 32.28 -7.58
C ARG A 48 30.89 31.11 -8.53
N ASP A 49 31.72 30.97 -9.58
CA ASP A 49 31.56 29.88 -10.54
C ASP A 49 31.88 28.50 -9.95
N ILE A 50 32.96 28.40 -9.15
CA ILE A 50 33.29 27.17 -8.38
C ILE A 50 32.11 26.81 -7.47
N ARG A 51 31.59 27.77 -6.69
CA ARG A 51 30.47 27.54 -5.77
C ARG A 51 29.21 27.11 -6.52
N ARG A 52 28.85 27.77 -7.62
CA ARG A 52 27.70 27.44 -8.45
C ARG A 52 27.78 26.01 -8.98
N ARG A 53 28.92 25.63 -9.58
CA ARG A 53 29.14 24.28 -10.12
C ARG A 53 29.16 23.22 -9.01
N GLY A 54 29.81 23.50 -7.89
CA GLY A 54 29.85 22.60 -6.74
C GLY A 54 28.48 22.37 -6.12
N ARG A 55 27.69 23.42 -5.91
CA ARG A 55 26.31 23.32 -5.39
C ARG A 55 25.40 22.58 -6.35
N ASN A 56 25.49 22.83 -7.66
CA ASN A 56 24.73 22.08 -8.67
C ASN A 56 25.09 20.58 -8.63
N LYS A 57 26.38 20.23 -8.55
CA LYS A 57 26.82 18.84 -8.41
C LYS A 57 26.19 18.16 -7.19
N VAL A 58 26.21 18.82 -6.02
CA VAL A 58 25.59 18.29 -4.79
C VAL A 58 24.07 18.18 -4.95
N ALA A 59 23.42 19.16 -5.58
CA ALA A 59 21.99 19.11 -5.85
C ALA A 59 21.62 17.93 -6.75
N ALA A 60 22.36 17.72 -7.85
CA ALA A 60 22.18 16.59 -8.75
C ALA A 60 22.37 15.24 -8.02
N GLN A 61 23.39 15.13 -7.16
CA GLN A 61 23.58 13.95 -6.31
C GLN A 61 22.41 13.73 -5.35
N ARG A 62 21.92 14.78 -4.68
CA ARG A 62 20.74 14.70 -3.79
C ARG A 62 19.48 14.32 -4.56
N CYS A 63 19.28 14.82 -5.78
CA CYS A 63 18.16 14.44 -6.63
C CYS A 63 18.22 12.96 -7.03
N ARG A 64 19.38 12.48 -7.49
CA ARG A 64 19.59 11.05 -7.79
C ARG A 64 19.35 10.18 -6.57
N ARG A 65 19.85 10.58 -5.40
CA ARG A 65 19.64 9.86 -4.15
C ARG A 65 18.15 9.77 -3.80
N ARG A 66 17.42 10.90 -3.84
CA ARG A 66 15.96 10.91 -3.59
C ARG A 66 15.19 10.01 -4.57
N TRP A 67 15.58 10.00 -5.84
CA TRP A 67 14.96 9.12 -6.83
C TRP A 67 15.19 7.64 -6.52
N LEU A 68 16.42 7.27 -6.12
CA LEU A 68 16.74 5.90 -5.70
C LEU A 68 16.00 5.50 -4.42
N GLU A 69 15.94 6.39 -3.43
CA GLU A 69 15.17 6.19 -2.19
C GLU A 69 13.68 5.96 -2.49
N ALA A 70 13.09 6.74 -3.41
CA ALA A 70 11.71 6.56 -3.84
C ALA A 70 11.48 5.20 -4.51
N ILE A 71 12.37 4.78 -5.42
CA ILE A 71 12.28 3.45 -6.05
C ILE A 71 12.37 2.34 -5.01
N ALA A 72 13.30 2.43 -4.05
CA ALA A 72 13.46 1.45 -2.99
C ALA A 72 12.20 1.36 -2.12
N GLY A 73 11.62 2.52 -1.75
CA GLY A 73 10.38 2.60 -0.99
C GLY A 73 9.20 1.95 -1.73
N LEU A 74 9.03 2.26 -3.03
CA LEU A 74 7.98 1.67 -3.85
C LEU A 74 8.13 0.14 -3.98
N ARG A 75 9.35 -0.37 -4.14
CA ARG A 75 9.61 -1.82 -4.18
C ARG A 75 9.27 -2.51 -2.87
N ALA A 76 9.59 -1.88 -1.74
CA ALA A 76 9.25 -2.40 -0.43
C ALA A 76 7.72 -2.45 -0.22
N GLU A 77 7.02 -1.40 -0.64
CA GLU A 77 5.56 -1.32 -0.54
C GLU A 77 4.87 -2.36 -1.43
N LEU A 78 5.32 -2.52 -2.67
CA LEU A 78 4.81 -3.55 -3.58
C LEU A 78 5.00 -4.96 -2.98
N SER A 79 6.16 -5.21 -2.38
CA SER A 79 6.43 -6.48 -1.69
C SER A 79 5.52 -6.69 -0.48
N ARG A 80 5.25 -5.63 0.30
CA ARG A 80 4.33 -5.66 1.45
C ARG A 80 2.90 -5.98 1.00
N LEU A 81 2.41 -5.28 -0.02
CA LEU A 81 1.09 -5.50 -0.60
C LEU A 81 0.95 -6.90 -1.21
N GLY A 82 2.01 -7.42 -1.85
CA GLY A 82 2.06 -8.80 -2.35
C GLY A 82 1.84 -9.83 -1.24
N ARG A 83 2.58 -9.72 -0.14
CA ARG A 83 2.42 -10.61 1.03
C ARG A 83 1.03 -10.52 1.65
N GLU A 84 0.48 -9.31 1.73
CA GLU A 84 -0.86 -9.09 2.28
C GLU A 84 -1.95 -9.70 1.39
N ARG A 85 -1.83 -9.53 0.07
CA ARG A 85 -2.73 -10.17 -0.90
C ARG A 85 -2.73 -11.69 -0.74
N GLU A 86 -1.56 -12.32 -0.61
CA GLU A 86 -1.47 -13.76 -0.40
C GLU A 86 -2.11 -14.20 0.92
N ARG A 87 -1.90 -13.44 2.00
CA ARG A 87 -2.54 -13.69 3.30
C ARG A 87 -4.06 -13.68 3.17
N LEU A 88 -4.61 -12.67 2.51
CA LEU A 88 -6.06 -12.54 2.27
C LEU A 88 -6.60 -13.66 1.38
N LEU A 89 -5.88 -14.07 0.34
CA LEU A 89 -6.28 -15.20 -0.51
C LEU A 89 -6.33 -16.51 0.27
N ARG A 90 -5.35 -16.75 1.16
CA ARG A 90 -5.38 -17.91 2.07
C ARG A 90 -6.57 -17.85 3.02
N ALA A 91 -6.83 -16.71 3.64
CA ALA A 91 -7.98 -16.52 4.54
C ALA A 91 -9.31 -16.76 3.81
N ARG A 92 -9.47 -16.22 2.59
CA ARG A 92 -10.64 -16.46 1.74
C ARG A 92 -10.84 -17.95 1.46
N GLY A 93 -9.75 -18.66 1.12
CA GLY A 93 -9.81 -20.11 0.87
C GLY A 93 -10.24 -20.91 2.11
N HIS A 94 -9.76 -20.54 3.31
CA HIS A 94 -10.22 -21.14 4.56
C HIS A 94 -11.71 -20.90 4.80
N ALA A 95 -12.17 -19.66 4.62
CA ALA A 95 -13.57 -19.31 4.80
C ALA A 95 -14.49 -20.06 3.81
N GLN A 96 -14.08 -20.19 2.55
CA GLN A 96 -14.83 -20.95 1.54
C GLN A 96 -14.97 -22.43 1.91
N ARG A 97 -13.89 -23.05 2.42
CA ARG A 97 -13.94 -24.44 2.90
C ARG A 97 -14.88 -24.59 4.09
N ALA A 98 -14.76 -23.71 5.09
CA ALA A 98 -15.62 -23.73 6.27
C ALA A 98 -17.11 -23.58 5.90
N LEU A 99 -17.43 -22.65 4.98
CA LEU A 99 -18.79 -22.49 4.47
C LEU A 99 -19.29 -23.75 3.74
N GLY A 100 -18.44 -24.41 2.95
CA GLY A 100 -18.79 -25.68 2.31
C GLY A 100 -19.13 -26.77 3.32
N THR A 101 -18.32 -26.91 4.38
CA THR A 101 -18.58 -27.87 5.46
C THR A 101 -19.90 -27.60 6.18
N LEU A 102 -20.16 -26.34 6.56
CA LEU A 102 -21.41 -25.96 7.24
C LEU A 102 -22.64 -26.20 6.37
N ARG A 103 -22.56 -25.91 5.06
CA ARG A 103 -23.63 -26.20 4.11
C ARG A 103 -23.94 -27.70 4.05
N GLY A 104 -22.92 -28.54 3.92
CA GLY A 104 -23.11 -30.00 3.91
C GLY A 104 -23.69 -30.53 5.23
N GLN A 105 -23.29 -29.98 6.37
CA GLN A 105 -23.86 -30.32 7.67
C GLN A 105 -25.34 -29.93 7.76
N LEU A 106 -25.70 -28.75 7.27
CA LEU A 106 -27.09 -28.29 7.22
C LEU A 106 -27.93 -29.20 6.34
N GLU A 107 -27.49 -29.50 5.12
CA GLU A 107 -28.19 -30.41 4.19
C GLU A 107 -28.41 -31.81 4.78
N ARG A 108 -27.44 -32.31 5.56
CA ARG A 108 -27.57 -33.57 6.28
C ARG A 108 -28.68 -33.50 7.33
N VAL A 109 -28.63 -32.51 8.22
CA VAL A 109 -29.63 -32.33 9.28
C VAL A 109 -31.03 -32.09 8.70
N THR A 110 -31.13 -31.28 7.64
CA THR A 110 -32.40 -31.07 6.94
C THR A 110 -32.97 -32.37 6.40
N ARG A 111 -32.16 -33.23 5.76
CA ARG A 111 -32.62 -34.55 5.30
C ARG A 111 -33.03 -35.47 6.46
N GLU A 112 -32.27 -35.50 7.55
CA GLU A 112 -32.58 -36.31 8.74
C GLU A 112 -33.93 -35.91 9.34
N VAL A 113 -34.18 -34.61 9.52
CA VAL A 113 -35.46 -34.10 10.05
C VAL A 113 -36.61 -34.41 9.09
N MET A 114 -36.46 -34.12 7.80
CA MET A 114 -37.53 -34.37 6.82
C MET A 114 -37.83 -35.88 6.66
N GLY A 115 -36.80 -36.73 6.70
CA GLY A 115 -36.96 -38.18 6.69
C GLY A 115 -37.67 -38.70 7.93
N ALA A 116 -37.34 -38.18 9.12
CA ALA A 116 -38.03 -38.52 10.36
C ALA A 116 -39.51 -38.13 10.32
N LEU A 117 -39.84 -36.95 9.79
CA LEU A 117 -41.22 -36.50 9.61
C LEU A 117 -41.97 -37.38 8.59
N SER A 118 -41.35 -37.71 7.45
CA SER A 118 -41.97 -38.57 6.42
C SER A 118 -42.20 -40.02 6.86
N ASN A 119 -41.34 -40.55 7.73
CA ASN A 119 -41.50 -41.90 8.29
C ASN A 119 -42.48 -41.94 9.48
N GLY A 120 -42.81 -40.78 10.05
CA GLY A 120 -43.77 -40.63 11.15
C GLY A 120 -45.24 -40.60 10.74
N ASP A 121 -45.56 -40.36 9.46
CA ASP A 121 -46.93 -40.06 8.99
C ASP A 121 -47.48 -41.04 7.93
N THR A 122 -47.12 -42.33 7.98
CA THR A 122 -47.70 -43.33 7.05
C THR A 122 -48.21 -44.62 7.70
N ASN A 123 -48.57 -44.59 8.99
CA ASN A 123 -49.30 -45.70 9.61
C ASN A 123 -50.66 -45.24 10.15
N GLY A 124 -51.69 -45.40 9.32
CA GLY A 124 -53.05 -45.65 9.79
C GLY A 124 -54.10 -44.56 9.59
N VAL A 125 -54.40 -44.18 8.34
CA VAL A 125 -55.78 -43.75 8.01
C VAL A 125 -56.23 -44.50 6.75
N THR A 126 -56.71 -45.72 6.95
CA THR A 126 -57.62 -46.38 6.02
C THR A 126 -58.99 -45.70 6.07
N PRO A 127 -59.59 -45.27 4.95
CA PRO A 127 -60.98 -44.83 4.92
C PRO A 127 -61.85 -46.09 4.83
N ALA A 128 -62.16 -46.70 5.97
CA ALA A 128 -63.15 -47.77 6.05
C ALA A 128 -64.49 -47.15 6.44
N GLY A 129 -65.48 -47.30 5.56
CA GLY A 129 -66.76 -46.66 5.66
C GLY A 129 -67.57 -47.05 6.89
N THR A 130 -68.34 -46.08 7.38
CA THR A 130 -69.58 -46.31 8.10
C THR A 130 -70.70 -45.65 7.32
N ALA A 131 -71.49 -46.51 6.66
CA ALA A 131 -72.79 -46.14 6.17
C ALA A 131 -73.80 -46.12 7.33
N ALA A 132 -74.74 -45.18 7.21
CA ALA A 132 -76.11 -45.17 7.71
C ALA A 132 -76.45 -44.46 9.04
N LEU A 133 -77.57 -43.73 8.94
CA LEU A 133 -78.45 -43.10 9.96
C LEU A 133 -78.08 -41.65 10.32
N GLY A 134 -78.90 -40.63 10.08
CA GLY A 134 -80.23 -40.51 9.48
C GLY A 134 -80.66 -39.04 9.60
N ASP A 135 -81.49 -38.60 8.65
CA ASP A 135 -82.51 -37.55 8.68
C ASP A 135 -82.25 -36.19 9.36
N GLY A 136 -82.57 -35.11 8.62
CA GLY A 136 -83.01 -33.85 9.22
C GLY A 136 -82.62 -32.59 8.46
N GLU A 137 -83.49 -32.19 7.55
CA GLU A 137 -83.76 -30.84 7.00
C GLU A 137 -83.01 -29.61 7.56
N GLY A 138 -82.67 -28.67 6.65
CA GLY A 138 -82.70 -27.24 7.01
C GLY A 138 -81.72 -26.30 6.30
N THR A 139 -81.78 -26.17 4.98
CA THR A 139 -81.42 -24.91 4.29
C THR A 139 -82.56 -23.88 4.57
N PRO A 140 -82.41 -22.54 4.44
CA PRO A 140 -81.35 -21.83 3.71
C PRO A 140 -80.90 -20.44 4.25
N ARG A 141 -79.93 -19.86 3.50
CA ARG A 141 -79.71 -18.42 3.20
C ARG A 141 -79.20 -17.53 4.34
N GLY A 142 -78.13 -16.77 4.14
CA GLY A 142 -77.94 -15.65 3.19
C GLY A 142 -77.44 -14.48 4.08
N THR A 143 -76.56 -13.57 3.71
CA THR A 143 -76.11 -12.97 2.45
C THR A 143 -74.69 -12.45 2.65
#